data_AF-A0A7S4J603-F1
#
_entry.id   AF-A0A7S4J603-F1
#
_cell.length_a   1.000
_cell.length_b   1.000
_cell.length_c   1.000
_cell.angle_alpha   90.00
_cell.angle_beta   90.00
_cell.angle_gamma   90.00
#
_symmetry.space_group_name_H-M   'P 1'
#
loop_
_entity.id
_entity.type
_entity.pdbx_description
1 polymer ?
#
loop_
_entity_poly.entity_id
_entity_poly.type
_entity_poly.pdbx_seq_one_letter_code
_entity_poly.pdbx_strand_id
1 'polypeptide(L)'
;MIQDSAKFKHSVTWFSSMLGKKSSLDQLEKQLRATLGKGNIRVTEFVQGKMRRWGLAWTFRSVPPRSQGLKIKGSKFEVKFSDKHALANGAVDCVVARMRSYCQSLKGMDVSLSAIDGPCESATVTIVGSKKAFHCGKEDISRFVEPDEKCIADPNPKNSIEFLIDAIVEEKMKIDQHPTQSGSQADVVVEVSLTCFSHSTAGTVFIGKIRNQMIGEVNRTNRKWRRILAAGAKKALV
;
A
#
# COMPACT_ATOMS: atom_id res chain seq x y z
N MET A 1 -33.62 3.32 -5.41
CA MET A 1 -32.32 2.85 -5.99
C MET A 1 -31.42 2.20 -4.95
N ILE A 2 -30.75 2.94 -4.06
CA ILE A 2 -29.82 2.33 -3.09
C ILE A 2 -30.56 1.38 -2.13
N GLN A 3 -31.69 1.83 -1.56
CA GLN A 3 -32.53 1.01 -0.68
C GLN A 3 -33.04 -0.27 -1.37
N ASP A 4 -33.47 -0.17 -2.63
CA ASP A 4 -33.92 -1.34 -3.40
C ASP A 4 -32.78 -2.29 -3.69
N SER A 5 -31.60 -1.77 -4.07
CA SER A 5 -30.41 -2.59 -4.29
C SER A 5 -29.99 -3.34 -3.01
N ALA A 6 -30.21 -2.76 -1.84
CA ALA A 6 -29.94 -3.41 -0.55
C ALA A 6 -30.91 -4.56 -0.21
N LYS A 7 -32.04 -4.70 -0.91
CA LYS A 7 -32.92 -5.87 -0.82
C LYS A 7 -32.35 -7.04 -1.61
N PHE A 8 -31.80 -6.76 -2.79
CA PHE A 8 -31.24 -7.78 -3.70
C PHE A 8 -29.78 -8.17 -3.34
N LYS A 9 -29.01 -7.28 -2.71
CA LYS A 9 -27.63 -7.49 -2.24
C LYS A 9 -26.75 -8.26 -3.24
N HIS A 10 -26.51 -9.55 -2.96
CA HIS A 10 -25.59 -10.41 -3.70
C HIS A 10 -26.24 -11.16 -4.86
N SER A 11 -27.57 -11.08 -5.01
CA SER A 11 -28.30 -11.64 -6.16
C SER A 11 -28.00 -10.90 -7.47
N VAL A 12 -27.44 -9.68 -7.37
CA VAL A 12 -26.98 -8.91 -8.53
C VAL A 12 -25.52 -8.55 -8.30
N THR A 13 -24.66 -8.86 -9.28
CA THR A 13 -23.22 -8.60 -9.21
C THR A 13 -22.92 -7.11 -9.17
N TRP A 14 -23.54 -6.33 -10.06
CA TRP A 14 -23.38 -4.88 -10.16
C TRP A 14 -24.73 -4.22 -10.37
N PHE A 15 -25.02 -3.23 -9.54
CA PHE A 15 -26.06 -2.26 -9.78
C PHE A 15 -25.45 -1.06 -10.47
N SER A 16 -26.18 -0.42 -11.38
CA SER A 16 -25.72 0.79 -12.03
C SER A 16 -26.86 1.78 -12.29
N SER A 17 -26.51 3.05 -12.44
CA SER A 17 -27.43 4.12 -12.78
C SER A 17 -26.71 5.24 -13.52
N MET A 18 -27.39 5.84 -14.49
CA MET A 18 -26.91 7.01 -15.20
C MET A 18 -27.48 8.28 -14.57
N LEU A 19 -26.60 9.22 -14.26
CA LEU A 19 -26.93 10.48 -13.60
C LEU A 19 -26.70 11.65 -14.56
N GLY A 20 -27.67 12.56 -14.62
CA GLY A 20 -27.59 13.77 -15.44
C GLY A 20 -27.01 14.99 -14.71
N LYS A 21 -26.82 14.91 -13.39
CA LYS A 21 -26.30 16.02 -12.55
C LYS A 21 -25.11 15.55 -11.73
N LYS A 22 -24.00 16.31 -11.79
CA LYS A 22 -22.78 16.02 -11.01
C LYS A 22 -23.02 16.05 -9.50
N SER A 23 -23.83 16.99 -9.02
CA SER A 23 -24.17 17.07 -7.60
C SER A 23 -24.91 15.83 -7.08
N SER A 24 -25.77 15.22 -7.91
CA SER A 24 -26.44 13.96 -7.58
C SER A 24 -25.45 12.81 -7.49
N LEU A 25 -24.46 12.76 -8.39
CA LEU A 25 -23.37 11.80 -8.32
C LEU A 25 -22.59 11.93 -7.01
N ASP A 26 -22.14 13.14 -6.68
CA ASP A 26 -21.31 13.38 -5.48
C ASP A 26 -22.05 12.96 -4.20
N GLN A 27 -23.36 13.25 -4.10
CA GLN A 27 -24.20 12.86 -2.97
C GLN A 27 -24.37 11.34 -2.87
N LEU A 28 -24.74 10.68 -3.97
CA LEU A 28 -24.97 9.24 -4.01
C LEU A 28 -23.67 8.47 -3.76
N GLU A 29 -22.55 8.91 -4.34
CA GLU A 29 -21.25 8.32 -4.13
C GLU A 29 -20.83 8.42 -2.66
N LYS A 30 -21.03 9.57 -2.01
CA LYS A 30 -20.73 9.73 -0.58
C LYS A 30 -21.56 8.78 0.29
N GLN A 31 -22.85 8.63 -0.01
CA GLN A 31 -23.74 7.70 0.70
C GLN A 31 -23.30 6.25 0.51
N LEU A 32 -23.04 5.82 -0.73
CA LEU A 32 -22.57 4.47 -1.04
C LEU A 32 -21.20 4.19 -0.41
N ARG A 33 -20.27 5.15 -0.41
CA ARG A 33 -18.94 4.97 0.21
C ARG A 33 -19.04 4.77 1.71
N ALA A 34 -20.00 5.43 2.37
CA ALA A 34 -20.24 5.27 3.79
C ALA A 34 -20.82 3.89 4.14
N THR A 35 -21.59 3.26 3.23
CA THR A 35 -22.26 1.98 3.49
C THR A 35 -21.50 0.77 2.94
N LEU A 36 -20.88 0.88 1.77
CA LEU A 36 -20.22 -0.22 1.05
C LEU A 36 -18.70 -0.10 0.99
N GLY A 37 -18.14 1.07 1.30
CA GLY A 37 -16.71 1.33 1.17
C GLY A 37 -16.27 1.76 -0.23
N LYS A 38 -14.99 2.15 -0.35
CA LYS A 38 -14.43 2.78 -1.56
C LYS A 38 -14.24 1.80 -2.72
N GLY A 39 -13.91 0.54 -2.43
CA GLY A 39 -13.63 -0.48 -3.45
C GLY A 39 -14.86 -0.91 -4.24
N ASN A 40 -16.04 -0.75 -3.64
CA ASN A 40 -17.32 -1.27 -4.10
C ASN A 40 -18.04 -0.37 -5.10
N ILE A 41 -17.46 0.79 -5.45
CA ILE A 41 -18.11 1.82 -6.26
C ILE A 41 -17.23 2.17 -7.45
N ARG A 42 -17.85 2.34 -8.62
CA ARG A 42 -17.21 2.83 -9.84
C ARG A 42 -18.01 3.99 -10.40
N VAL A 43 -17.28 4.97 -10.88
CA VAL A 43 -17.84 6.17 -11.52
C VAL A 43 -17.17 6.33 -12.86
N THR A 44 -17.94 6.66 -13.88
CA THR A 44 -17.45 7.00 -15.21
C THR A 44 -18.20 8.21 -15.75
N GLU A 45 -17.62 8.91 -16.71
CA GLU A 45 -18.22 10.05 -17.40
C GLU A 45 -18.52 9.67 -18.86
N PHE A 46 -19.72 9.97 -19.31
CA PHE A 46 -20.16 9.86 -20.69
C PHE A 46 -20.25 11.27 -21.28
N VAL A 47 -19.49 11.53 -22.34
CA VAL A 47 -19.44 12.85 -23.01
C VAL A 47 -19.88 12.71 -24.46
N GLN A 48 -20.92 13.46 -24.84
CA GLN A 48 -21.41 13.53 -26.22
C GLN A 48 -21.63 15.00 -26.59
N GLY A 49 -20.69 15.56 -27.37
CA GLY A 49 -20.68 16.98 -27.68
C GLY A 49 -20.60 17.82 -26.38
N LYS A 50 -21.61 18.65 -26.14
CA LYS A 50 -21.74 19.46 -24.91
C LYS A 50 -22.43 18.72 -23.76
N MET A 51 -23.11 17.60 -24.03
CA MET A 51 -23.83 16.85 -23.00
C MET A 51 -22.86 15.96 -22.22
N ARG A 52 -22.93 16.06 -20.89
CA ARG A 52 -22.19 15.20 -19.96
C ARG A 52 -23.18 14.44 -19.09
N ARG A 53 -22.93 13.15 -18.91
CA ARG A 53 -23.65 12.29 -17.95
C ARG A 53 -22.64 11.45 -17.19
N TRP A 54 -23.05 10.92 -16.05
CA TRP A 54 -22.18 10.10 -15.21
C TRP A 54 -22.79 8.71 -15.02
N GLY A 55 -22.00 7.67 -15.24
CA GLY A 55 -22.35 6.32 -14.83
C GLY A 55 -21.88 6.09 -13.41
N LEU A 56 -22.79 5.68 -12.52
CA LEU A 56 -22.49 5.23 -11.16
C LEU A 56 -22.81 3.75 -11.06
N ALA A 57 -21.85 2.93 -10.65
CA ALA A 57 -22.04 1.49 -10.42
C ALA A 57 -21.57 1.09 -9.02
N TRP A 58 -22.27 0.17 -8.37
CA TRP A 58 -21.89 -0.36 -7.06
C TRP A 58 -22.20 -1.85 -6.91
N THR A 59 -21.48 -2.50 -6.01
CA THR A 59 -21.65 -3.93 -5.69
C THR A 59 -21.66 -4.17 -4.18
N PHE A 60 -22.44 -5.15 -3.74
CA PHE A 60 -22.40 -5.66 -2.36
C PHE A 60 -21.40 -6.80 -2.19
N ARG A 61 -20.77 -7.28 -3.27
CA ARG A 61 -19.75 -8.32 -3.18
C ARG A 61 -18.48 -7.79 -2.53
N SER A 62 -17.73 -8.69 -1.88
CA SER A 62 -16.40 -8.36 -1.36
C SER A 62 -15.47 -7.98 -2.50
N VAL A 63 -14.67 -6.93 -2.29
CA VAL A 63 -13.70 -6.43 -3.28
C VAL A 63 -12.29 -6.85 -2.83
N PRO A 64 -11.51 -7.51 -3.71
CA PRO A 64 -10.15 -7.91 -3.36
C PRO A 64 -9.31 -6.70 -2.90
N PRO A 65 -8.45 -6.85 -1.87
CA PRO A 65 -7.67 -5.74 -1.33
C PRO A 65 -6.76 -5.04 -2.36
N ARG A 66 -6.29 -5.78 -3.38
CA ARG A 66 -5.43 -5.29 -4.47
C ARG A 66 -6.20 -4.90 -5.74
N SER A 67 -7.52 -4.69 -5.66
CA SER A 67 -8.31 -4.34 -6.84
C SER A 67 -7.88 -2.99 -7.43
N GLN A 68 -7.95 -2.86 -8.76
CA GLN A 68 -7.52 -1.64 -9.45
C GLN A 68 -8.29 -0.38 -9.02
N GLY A 69 -9.56 -0.52 -8.61
CA GLY A 69 -10.33 0.64 -8.12
C GLY A 69 -9.91 1.14 -6.74
N LEU A 70 -9.10 0.39 -6.01
CA LEU A 70 -8.51 0.79 -4.73
C LEU A 70 -7.09 1.36 -4.91
N LYS A 71 -6.48 1.15 -6.09
CA LYS A 71 -5.12 1.59 -6.39
C LYS A 71 -5.05 3.11 -6.41
N ILE A 72 -4.05 3.65 -5.71
CA ILE A 72 -3.74 5.08 -5.72
C ILE A 72 -2.30 5.31 -6.20
N LYS A 73 -1.92 6.58 -6.40
CA LYS A 73 -0.58 6.95 -6.86
C LYS A 73 0.48 6.38 -5.90
N GLY A 74 1.36 5.54 -6.44
CA GLY A 74 2.55 5.01 -5.77
C GLY A 74 3.72 5.99 -5.75
N SER A 75 4.89 5.52 -5.36
CA SER A 75 6.14 6.30 -5.37
C SER A 75 7.33 5.40 -5.62
N LYS A 76 8.39 5.97 -6.18
CA LYS A 76 9.67 5.30 -6.37
C LYS A 76 10.80 6.17 -5.81
N PHE A 77 11.80 5.55 -5.20
CA PHE A 77 13.00 6.25 -4.74
C PHE A 77 14.20 5.31 -4.69
N GLU A 78 15.39 5.89 -4.71
CA GLU A 78 16.66 5.16 -4.66
C GLU A 78 17.36 5.34 -3.31
N VAL A 79 18.14 4.34 -2.93
CA VAL A 79 18.99 4.32 -1.74
C VAL A 79 20.40 3.93 -2.17
N LYS A 80 21.36 4.83 -1.96
CA LYS A 80 22.76 4.63 -2.37
C LYS A 80 23.60 4.07 -1.23
N PHE A 81 24.41 3.07 -1.53
CA PHE A 81 25.35 2.44 -0.61
C PHE A 81 26.76 2.56 -1.17
N SER A 82 27.60 3.31 -0.47
CA SER A 82 29.03 3.42 -0.78
C SER A 82 29.89 2.58 0.18
N ASP A 83 29.31 1.96 1.21
CA ASP A 83 30.06 1.22 2.22
C ASP A 83 30.20 -0.26 1.83
N LYS A 84 31.45 -0.75 1.71
CA LYS A 84 31.77 -2.16 1.41
C LYS A 84 31.14 -3.12 2.42
N HIS A 85 30.91 -2.66 3.66
CA HIS A 85 30.32 -3.46 4.73
C HIS A 85 28.79 -3.65 4.61
N ALA A 86 28.10 -2.75 3.92
CA ALA A 86 26.67 -2.89 3.63
C ALA A 86 26.42 -3.92 2.52
N LEU A 87 27.39 -4.06 1.59
CA LEU A 87 27.38 -5.04 0.51
C LEU A 87 27.51 -6.48 1.02
N ALA A 88 28.28 -6.69 2.08
CA ALA A 88 28.48 -8.02 2.69
C ALA A 88 27.25 -8.56 3.45
N ASN A 89 26.31 -7.70 3.82
CA ASN A 89 25.10 -8.06 4.60
C ASN A 89 23.80 -7.99 3.76
N GLY A 90 23.90 -7.82 2.44
CA GLY A 90 22.75 -7.62 1.55
C GLY A 90 22.22 -6.18 1.58
N ALA A 91 22.38 -5.43 0.47
CA ALA A 91 21.90 -4.06 0.39
C ALA A 91 20.36 -3.98 0.48
N VAL A 92 19.68 -4.93 -0.17
CA VAL A 92 18.22 -5.11 -0.13
C VAL A 92 17.73 -5.35 1.30
N ASP A 93 18.33 -6.30 2.03
CA ASP A 93 17.97 -6.59 3.42
C ASP A 93 18.13 -5.38 4.34
N CYS A 94 19.19 -4.58 4.12
CA CYS A 94 19.38 -3.34 4.86
C CYS A 94 18.24 -2.34 4.62
N VAL A 95 17.78 -2.21 3.37
CA VAL A 95 16.63 -1.36 3.04
C VAL A 95 15.35 -1.89 3.67
N VAL A 96 15.06 -3.19 3.56
CA VAL A 96 13.88 -3.83 4.17
C VAL A 96 13.87 -3.66 5.69
N ALA A 97 15.02 -3.80 6.35
CA ALA A 97 15.15 -3.58 7.79
C ALA A 97 14.85 -2.13 8.20
N ARG A 98 15.33 -1.14 7.43
CA ARG A 98 15.01 0.28 7.66
C ARG A 98 13.52 0.56 7.45
N MET A 99 12.91 -0.02 6.41
CA MET A 99 11.48 0.08 6.16
C MET A 99 10.66 -0.51 7.33
N ARG A 100 11.05 -1.68 7.84
CA ARG A 100 10.44 -2.33 9.02
C ARG A 100 10.52 -1.45 10.25
N SER A 101 11.69 -0.92 10.57
CA SER A 101 11.87 -0.02 11.71
C SER A 101 11.05 1.26 11.57
N TYR A 102 11.01 1.86 10.37
CA TYR A 102 10.16 3.01 10.11
C TYR A 102 8.68 2.68 10.34
N CYS A 103 8.17 1.57 9.80
CA CYS A 103 6.77 1.17 9.98
C CYS A 103 6.43 0.95 11.45
N GLN A 104 7.30 0.30 12.23
CA GLN A 104 7.12 0.11 13.67
C GLN A 104 7.13 1.42 14.48
N SER A 105 7.80 2.47 13.97
CA SER A 105 7.83 3.78 14.62
C SER A 105 6.58 4.63 14.37
N LEU A 106 5.74 4.24 13.41
CA LEU A 106 4.56 5.00 13.03
C LEU A 106 3.50 4.92 14.13
N LYS A 107 3.01 6.10 14.55
CA LYS A 107 1.88 6.25 15.47
C LYS A 107 0.59 6.54 14.71
N GLY A 108 -0.54 6.15 15.31
CA GLY A 108 -1.89 6.49 14.84
C GLY A 108 -2.55 5.45 13.93
N MET A 109 -1.86 4.38 13.58
CA MET A 109 -2.40 3.20 12.90
C MET A 109 -1.54 1.99 13.27
N ASP A 110 -2.15 0.81 13.42
CA ASP A 110 -1.38 -0.43 13.54
C ASP A 110 -0.87 -0.82 12.17
N VAL A 111 0.46 -0.88 12.02
CA VAL A 111 1.13 -1.13 10.75
C VAL A 111 1.98 -2.38 10.88
N SER A 112 1.63 -3.40 10.11
CA SER A 112 2.43 -4.62 9.98
C SER A 112 3.20 -4.61 8.66
N LEU A 113 4.41 -5.16 8.70
CA LEU A 113 5.26 -5.34 7.54
C LEU A 113 5.66 -6.81 7.44
N SER A 114 5.22 -7.48 6.38
CA SER A 114 5.62 -8.83 6.03
C SER A 114 6.52 -8.79 4.81
N ALA A 115 7.74 -9.31 4.93
CA ALA A 115 8.60 -9.56 3.79
C ALA A 115 8.27 -10.96 3.25
N ILE A 116 8.12 -11.07 1.94
CA ILE A 116 8.16 -12.34 1.22
C ILE A 116 9.56 -12.40 0.63
N ASP A 117 10.33 -13.39 1.05
CA ASP A 117 11.71 -13.55 0.62
C ASP A 117 11.73 -13.72 -0.91
N GLY A 118 12.40 -12.80 -1.59
CA GLY A 118 12.72 -12.90 -3.01
C GLY A 118 14.17 -13.36 -3.19
N PRO A 119 14.68 -13.39 -4.44
CA PRO A 119 16.10 -13.63 -4.70
C PRO A 119 16.99 -12.66 -3.90
N CYS A 120 18.26 -12.99 -3.66
CA CYS A 120 19.21 -12.16 -2.90
C CYS A 120 19.25 -10.68 -3.36
N GLU A 121 18.91 -10.41 -4.62
CA GLU A 121 18.94 -9.09 -5.27
C GLU A 121 17.57 -8.36 -5.30
N SER A 122 16.49 -8.99 -4.83
CA SER A 122 15.15 -8.39 -4.82
C SER A 122 14.27 -8.92 -3.70
N ALA A 123 13.55 -8.04 -3.00
CA ALA A 123 12.58 -8.40 -1.97
C ALA A 123 11.22 -7.77 -2.24
N THR A 124 10.15 -8.55 -2.02
CA THR A 124 8.78 -8.03 -2.04
C THR A 124 8.27 -7.90 -0.61
N VAL A 125 7.81 -6.71 -0.26
CA VAL A 125 7.38 -6.37 1.10
C VAL A 125 5.94 -5.87 1.05
N THR A 126 5.06 -6.46 1.84
CA THR A 126 3.69 -5.95 2.02
C THR A 126 3.61 -5.18 3.33
N ILE A 127 3.07 -3.96 3.26
CA ILE A 127 2.78 -3.10 4.41
C ILE A 127 1.26 -2.99 4.52
N VAL A 128 0.70 -3.40 5.65
CA VAL A 128 -0.74 -3.34 5.90
C VAL A 128 -0.99 -2.40 7.07
N GLY A 129 -1.92 -1.45 6.89
CA GLY A 129 -2.36 -0.55 7.93
C GLY A 129 -3.79 -0.84 8.37
N SER A 130 -4.03 -0.87 9.68
CA SER A 130 -5.36 -1.11 10.24
C SER A 130 -5.61 -0.29 11.52
N LYS A 131 -6.88 -0.03 11.84
CA LYS A 131 -7.25 0.70 13.06
C LYS A 131 -7.31 -0.17 14.34
N LYS A 132 -7.27 -1.50 14.20
CA LYS A 132 -7.27 -2.46 15.32
C LYS A 132 -6.15 -3.46 15.10
N ALA A 133 -5.51 -3.91 16.18
CA ALA A 133 -4.39 -4.87 16.15
C ALA A 133 -4.68 -6.03 15.17
N PHE A 134 -4.00 -6.03 14.03
CA PHE A 134 -4.17 -7.06 13.02
C PHE A 134 -3.28 -8.24 13.44
N HIS A 135 -3.86 -9.28 14.06
CA HIS A 135 -3.19 -10.55 14.25
C HIS A 135 -3.05 -11.24 12.88
N CYS A 136 -2.00 -10.88 12.15
CA CYS A 136 -1.64 -11.60 10.93
C CYS A 136 -1.02 -12.93 11.32
N GLY A 137 -1.81 -14.01 11.33
CA GLY A 137 -1.24 -15.34 11.17
C GLY A 137 -0.44 -15.37 9.87
N LYS A 138 0.67 -16.09 9.83
CA LYS A 138 1.57 -16.19 8.65
C LYS A 138 0.86 -16.69 7.38
N GLU A 139 -0.40 -17.14 7.46
CA GLU A 139 -1.13 -17.83 6.40
C GLU A 139 -2.22 -17.01 5.69
N ASP A 140 -2.61 -15.83 6.19
CA ASP A 140 -3.79 -15.12 5.65
C ASP A 140 -3.49 -14.14 4.49
N ILE A 141 -2.23 -13.79 4.24
CA ILE A 141 -1.88 -12.78 3.21
C ILE A 141 -1.90 -13.38 1.79
N SER A 142 -1.59 -14.67 1.65
CA SER A 142 -1.65 -15.42 0.39
C SER A 142 -3.08 -15.76 -0.03
N ARG A 143 -4.04 -15.75 0.91
CA ARG A 143 -5.45 -16.11 0.68
C ARG A 143 -6.32 -14.97 0.13
N PHE A 144 -5.74 -13.78 -0.07
CA PHE A 144 -6.39 -12.69 -0.80
C PHE A 144 -6.36 -12.86 -2.34
N VAL A 145 -5.94 -14.05 -2.81
CA VAL A 145 -6.04 -14.49 -4.20
C VAL A 145 -7.38 -15.21 -4.39
N GLU A 146 -8.20 -14.64 -5.28
CA GLU A 146 -9.49 -15.13 -5.80
C GLU A 146 -10.60 -15.40 -4.75
N PRO A 147 -11.81 -14.80 -4.89
CA PRO A 147 -12.91 -15.11 -4.00
C PRO A 147 -13.46 -16.50 -4.30
N ASP A 148 -13.23 -17.43 -3.38
CA ASP A 148 -14.06 -18.64 -3.26
C ASP A 148 -15.52 -18.19 -3.09
N GLU A 149 -16.40 -18.59 -4.00
CA GLU A 149 -17.79 -18.12 -4.11
C GLU A 149 -18.67 -18.43 -2.88
N LYS A 150 -18.13 -19.09 -1.84
CA LYS A 150 -18.88 -19.67 -0.74
C LYS A 150 -18.78 -18.95 0.61
N CYS A 151 -18.02 -17.88 0.75
CA CYS A 151 -18.02 -17.10 1.99
C CYS A 151 -19.05 -15.97 1.97
N ILE A 152 -20.32 -16.34 2.17
CA ILE A 152 -21.40 -15.41 2.54
C ILE A 152 -21.23 -15.12 4.03
N ALA A 153 -20.39 -14.14 4.38
CA ALA A 153 -20.27 -13.64 5.74
C ALA A 153 -20.23 -12.11 5.73
N ASP A 154 -21.14 -11.53 6.52
CA ASP A 154 -21.25 -10.17 7.07
C ASP A 154 -20.57 -9.02 6.28
N PRO A 155 -21.28 -7.97 5.80
CA PRO A 155 -20.73 -6.89 4.97
C PRO A 155 -19.68 -6.00 5.67
N ASN A 156 -19.24 -6.34 6.88
CA ASN A 156 -18.22 -5.57 7.59
C ASN A 156 -17.43 -6.45 8.57
N PRO A 157 -16.37 -7.16 8.12
CA PRO A 157 -15.42 -7.69 9.08
C PRO A 157 -14.80 -6.49 9.80
N LYS A 158 -15.06 -6.37 11.10
CA LYS A 158 -14.56 -5.34 12.04
C LYS A 158 -13.02 -5.30 12.17
N ASN A 159 -12.29 -5.86 11.21
CA ASN A 159 -10.84 -5.80 10.97
C ASN A 159 -10.59 -5.13 9.61
N SER A 160 -11.12 -3.92 9.40
CA SER A 160 -11.01 -3.23 8.11
C SER A 160 -9.58 -2.77 7.88
N ILE A 161 -8.87 -3.44 6.99
CA ILE A 161 -7.66 -2.91 6.36
C ILE A 161 -7.98 -1.49 5.89
N GLU A 162 -7.18 -0.52 6.32
CA GLU A 162 -7.34 0.88 5.94
C GLU A 162 -6.57 1.18 4.67
N PHE A 163 -5.40 0.52 4.53
CA PHE A 163 -4.56 0.56 3.35
C PHE A 163 -3.68 -0.67 3.23
N LEU A 164 -3.19 -0.90 2.02
CA LEU A 164 -2.17 -1.89 1.69
C LEU A 164 -1.13 -1.24 0.77
N ILE A 165 0.16 -1.50 1.00
CA ILE A 165 1.25 -1.09 0.11
C ILE A 165 2.10 -2.31 -0.20
N ASP A 166 2.24 -2.63 -1.48
CA ASP A 166 3.22 -3.58 -1.96
C ASP A 166 4.49 -2.80 -2.36
N ALA A 167 5.60 -3.09 -1.71
CA ALA A 167 6.89 -2.49 -1.96
C ALA A 167 7.81 -3.52 -2.61
N ILE A 168 8.32 -3.20 -3.79
CA ILE A 168 9.35 -3.98 -4.47
C ILE A 168 10.68 -3.27 -4.21
N VAL A 169 11.64 -3.99 -3.64
CA VAL A 169 12.97 -3.49 -3.29
C VAL A 169 13.97 -4.25 -4.14
N GLU A 170 14.60 -3.58 -5.09
CA GLU A 170 15.47 -4.20 -6.09
C GLU A 170 16.84 -3.55 -6.08
N GLU A 171 17.89 -4.38 -6.08
CA GLU A 171 19.25 -3.94 -6.29
C GLU A 171 19.47 -3.58 -7.77
N LYS A 172 20.03 -2.40 -8.02
CA LYS A 172 20.48 -1.93 -9.31
C LYS A 172 21.99 -1.72 -9.24
N MET A 173 22.75 -2.59 -9.91
CA MET A 173 24.18 -2.33 -10.15
C MET A 173 24.33 -1.12 -11.07
N LYS A 174 25.17 -0.17 -10.68
CA LYS A 174 25.75 0.79 -11.62
C LYS A 174 26.95 0.15 -12.29
N ILE A 175 26.89 -0.01 -13.61
CA ILE A 175 28.09 -0.23 -14.42
C ILE A 175 28.71 1.15 -14.62
N ASP A 176 29.89 1.38 -14.03
CA ASP A 176 30.65 2.61 -14.23
C ASP A 176 30.98 2.78 -15.72
N GLN A 177 30.40 3.78 -16.39
CA GLN A 177 30.74 4.11 -17.78
C GLN A 177 32.01 4.97 -17.92
N HIS A 178 32.81 5.16 -16.87
CA HIS A 178 34.14 5.77 -16.97
C HIS A 178 35.10 5.24 -15.90
N PRO A 179 36.13 4.45 -16.27
CA PRO A 179 37.17 4.04 -15.34
C PRO A 179 38.19 5.19 -15.21
N THR A 180 38.04 6.01 -14.18
CA THR A 180 39.13 6.91 -13.75
C THR A 180 39.96 6.21 -12.68
N GLN A 181 41.28 6.18 -12.89
CA GLN A 181 42.27 5.46 -12.10
C GLN A 181 42.42 6.06 -10.69
N SER A 182 41.56 5.66 -9.76
CA SER A 182 41.84 5.65 -8.32
C SER A 182 40.75 4.86 -7.59
N GLY A 183 40.93 3.53 -7.49
CA GLY A 183 40.12 2.61 -6.67
C GLY A 183 38.60 2.65 -6.91
N SER A 184 38.08 1.88 -7.88
CA SER A 184 36.64 1.80 -8.15
C SER A 184 35.86 1.31 -6.93
N GLN A 185 35.22 2.24 -6.22
CA GLN A 185 34.28 1.94 -5.16
C GLN A 185 32.93 1.65 -5.83
N ALA A 186 32.56 0.37 -5.94
CA ALA A 186 31.29 -0.03 -6.53
C ALA A 186 30.14 0.55 -5.70
N ASP A 187 29.48 1.56 -6.24
CA ASP A 187 28.28 2.16 -5.65
C ASP A 187 27.08 1.26 -5.96
N VAL A 188 26.51 0.66 -4.91
CA VAL A 188 25.27 -0.10 -5.04
C VAL A 188 24.09 0.82 -4.83
N VAL A 189 23.12 0.74 -5.74
CA VAL A 189 21.88 1.50 -5.68
C VAL A 189 20.74 0.53 -5.49
N VAL A 190 19.92 0.74 -4.48
CA VAL A 190 18.68 -0.04 -4.29
C VAL A 190 17.49 0.84 -4.63
N GLU A 191 16.67 0.41 -5.58
CA GLU A 191 15.40 1.06 -5.91
C GLU A 191 14.27 0.47 -5.08
N VAL A 192 13.44 1.34 -4.51
CA VAL A 192 12.20 0.97 -3.83
C VAL A 192 11.02 1.49 -4.63
N SER A 193 10.17 0.58 -5.09
CA SER A 193 8.94 0.87 -5.84
C SER A 193 7.71 0.52 -5.01
N LEU A 194 6.92 1.53 -4.65
CA LEU A 194 5.70 1.38 -3.85
C LEU A 194 4.44 1.39 -4.74
N THR A 195 3.66 0.32 -4.67
CA THR A 195 2.30 0.22 -5.20
C THR A 195 1.31 0.33 -4.04
N CYS A 196 0.42 1.32 -4.08
CA CYS A 196 -0.44 1.64 -2.94
C CYS A 196 -1.92 1.39 -3.25
N PHE A 197 -2.64 0.82 -2.29
CA PHE A 197 -4.07 0.57 -2.31
C PHE A 197 -4.72 1.17 -1.06
N SER A 198 -5.79 1.94 -1.25
CA SER A 198 -6.48 2.62 -0.15
C SER A 198 -7.94 2.18 -0.07
N HIS A 199 -8.29 1.66 1.09
CA HIS A 199 -9.60 1.09 1.40
C HIS A 199 -10.47 2.08 2.16
N SER A 200 -9.86 3.09 2.79
CA SER A 200 -10.55 4.17 3.50
C SER A 200 -9.94 5.55 3.26
N THR A 201 -10.67 6.61 3.65
CA THR A 201 -10.15 7.99 3.68
C THR A 201 -8.95 8.12 4.62
N ALA A 202 -8.99 7.48 5.79
CA ALA A 202 -7.87 7.52 6.74
C ALA A 202 -6.63 6.83 6.18
N GLY A 203 -6.80 5.69 5.48
CA GLY A 203 -5.72 5.01 4.78
C GLY A 203 -5.14 5.85 3.63
N THR A 204 -5.96 6.60 2.90
CA THR A 204 -5.47 7.54 1.88
C THR A 204 -4.53 8.58 2.50
N VAL A 205 -4.94 9.18 3.63
CA VAL A 205 -4.11 10.18 4.35
C VAL A 205 -2.83 9.53 4.87
N PHE A 206 -2.92 8.34 5.44
CA PHE A 206 -1.77 7.64 6.03
C PHE A 206 -0.75 7.17 4.97
N ILE A 207 -1.22 6.68 3.81
CA ILE A 207 -0.33 6.41 2.67
C ILE A 207 0.42 7.68 2.26
N GLY A 208 -0.25 8.83 2.24
CA GLY A 208 0.39 10.13 1.97
C GLY A 208 1.55 10.41 2.93
N LYS A 209 1.33 10.19 4.23
CA LYS A 209 2.38 10.30 5.26
C LYS A 209 3.54 9.34 5.00
N ILE A 210 3.24 8.07 4.72
CA ILE A 210 4.26 7.05 4.42
C ILE A 210 5.11 7.47 3.22
N ARG A 211 4.48 7.84 2.10
CA ARG A 211 5.18 8.22 0.86
C ARG A 211 6.09 9.43 1.05
N ASN A 212 5.68 10.40 1.86
CA ASN A 212 6.44 11.63 2.09
C ASN A 212 7.64 11.44 3.05
N GLN A 213 7.51 10.57 4.05
CA GLN A 213 8.51 10.44 5.12
C GLN A 213 9.45 9.24 4.92
N MET A 214 8.98 8.15 4.29
CA MET A 214 9.74 6.90 4.16
C MET A 214 11.07 7.09 3.43
N ILE A 215 11.09 7.88 2.34
CA ILE A 215 12.31 8.14 1.57
C ILE A 215 13.42 8.73 2.45
N GLY A 216 13.08 9.70 3.30
CA GLY A 216 14.04 10.37 4.18
C GLY A 216 14.51 9.45 5.31
N GLU A 217 13.62 8.64 5.88
CA GLU A 217 13.96 7.67 6.92
C GLU A 217 14.88 6.57 6.38
N VAL A 218 14.54 5.99 5.23
CA VAL A 218 15.31 4.90 4.62
C VAL A 218 16.68 5.39 4.12
N ASN A 219 16.79 6.62 3.61
CA ASN A 219 18.06 7.20 3.14
C ASN A 219 19.00 7.70 4.24
N ARG A 220 18.59 7.70 5.51
CA ARG A 220 19.52 8.07 6.61
C ARG A 220 20.75 7.15 6.58
N THR A 221 21.92 7.71 6.90
CA THR A 221 23.18 6.96 6.88
C THR A 221 23.13 5.77 7.83
N ASN A 222 23.73 4.64 7.42
CA ASN A 222 23.79 3.42 8.23
C ASN A 222 24.40 3.68 9.63
N ARG A 223 25.41 4.57 9.73
CA ARG A 223 25.99 5.00 11.02
C ARG A 223 24.97 5.70 11.93
N LYS A 224 24.13 6.57 11.37
CA LYS A 224 23.08 7.27 12.12
C LYS A 224 22.00 6.27 12.57
N TRP A 225 21.65 5.31 11.72
CA TRP A 225 20.74 4.21 12.05
C TRP A 225 21.26 3.30 13.17
N ARG A 226 22.52 2.87 13.11
CA ARG A 226 23.16 2.06 14.17
C ARG A 226 23.12 2.75 15.53
N ARG A 227 23.33 4.07 15.57
CA ARG A 227 23.19 4.87 16.80
C ARG A 227 21.75 4.94 17.30
N ILE A 228 20.77 5.08 16.41
CA ILE A 228 19.34 5.10 16.77
C ILE A 228 18.93 3.77 17.39
N LEU A 229 19.33 2.65 16.79
CA LEU A 229 19.09 1.31 17.34
C LEU A 229 19.76 1.13 18.71
N ALA A 230 21.03 1.52 18.83
CA ALA A 230 21.77 1.44 20.10
C ALA A 230 21.19 2.34 21.21
N ALA A 231 20.67 3.52 20.86
CA ALA A 231 20.03 4.43 21.80
C ALA A 231 18.62 3.96 22.19
N GLY A 232 17.88 3.32 21.28
CA GLY A 232 16.58 2.71 21.55
C GLY A 232 16.68 1.51 22.49
N ALA A 233 17.68 0.65 22.30
CA ALA A 233 17.93 -0.50 23.18
C ALA A 233 18.25 -0.09 24.63
N LYS A 234 18.96 1.03 24.83
CA LYS A 234 19.26 1.57 26.16
C LYS A 234 18.03 2.12 26.89
N LYS A 235 16.98 2.55 26.17
CA LYS A 235 15.74 3.07 26.77
C LYS A 235 14.74 1.99 27.17
N ALA A 236 14.91 0.75 26.72
CA ALA A 236 14.05 -0.37 27.10
C ALA A 236 14.54 -1.14 28.34
N LEU A 237 15.72 -0.77 28.87
CA LEU A 237 16.40 -1.41 30.01
C LEU A 237 16.38 -0.56 31.29
N VAL A 238 15.56 0.49 31.33
CA VAL A 238 15.31 1.37 32.49
C VAL A 238 13.81 1.44 32.71
#